data_AF-X1I4J5-F1
#
_entry.id   AF-X1I4J5-F1
#
_cell.length_a   1.000
_cell.length_b   1.000
_cell.length_c   1.000
_cell.angle_alpha   90.00
_cell.angle_beta   90.00
_cell.angle_gamma   90.00
#
_symmetry.space_group_name_H-M   'P 1'
#
loop_
_entity.id
_entity.type
_entity.pdbx_description
1 polymer ?
#
loop_
_entity_poly.entity_id
_entity_poly.type
_entity_poly.pdbx_seq_one_letter_code
_entity_poly.pdbx_strand_id
1 'polypeptide(L)'
;EEYLKTGKIKHYQNLKKKTPVKMEELTAVEGLGPKRVKVLYQKLGIRNLKDLEKAAKAHKIAPLFGFDEKTEKNILEGIAFLKRSKGRFLLGEILPIVKETYEKLKSLKEIEKISPAGSVRRMKETIGDVDFLVISKNPEKVMDFFVSLPGIVKIWGKGSTKSSIRMKGGFDMDIR
;
A
#
# COMPACT_ATOMS: atom_id res chain seq x y z
N GLU A 1 -11.47 25.56 -4.38
CA GLU A 1 -10.72 26.51 -5.22
C GLU A 1 -9.26 26.68 -4.85
N GLU A 2 -8.90 26.85 -3.56
CA GLU A 2 -7.52 27.12 -3.12
C GLU A 2 -6.48 26.14 -3.70
N TYR A 3 -6.74 24.82 -3.58
CA TYR A 3 -5.84 23.80 -4.11
C TYR A 3 -5.67 23.88 -5.62
N LEU A 4 -6.75 24.14 -6.36
CA LEU A 4 -6.71 24.26 -7.82
C LEU A 4 -5.90 25.48 -8.28
N LYS A 5 -6.01 26.60 -7.54
CA LYS A 5 -5.34 27.87 -7.87
C LYS A 5 -3.88 27.93 -7.41
N THR A 6 -3.52 27.25 -6.31
CA THR A 6 -2.23 27.44 -5.64
C THR A 6 -1.39 26.16 -5.51
N GLY A 7 -1.98 25.00 -5.79
CA GLY A 7 -1.39 23.69 -5.51
C GLY A 7 -1.24 23.40 -4.00
N LYS A 8 -1.80 24.24 -3.13
CA LYS A 8 -1.63 24.16 -1.67
C LYS A 8 -2.96 24.37 -0.96
N ILE A 9 -3.02 23.90 0.30
CA ILE A 9 -4.13 24.15 1.21
C ILE A 9 -3.54 24.72 2.49
N LYS A 10 -3.80 26.00 2.79
CA LYS A 10 -3.20 26.72 3.93
C LYS A 10 -3.52 26.05 5.27
N HIS A 11 -4.74 25.54 5.42
CA HIS A 11 -5.14 24.80 6.61
C HIS A 11 -4.29 23.53 6.82
N TYR A 12 -4.09 22.72 5.76
CA TYR A 12 -3.22 21.54 5.80
C TYR A 12 -1.78 21.91 6.18
N GLN A 13 -1.23 22.99 5.61
CA GLN A 13 0.12 23.46 5.94
C GLN A 13 0.26 23.87 7.42
N ASN A 14 -0.73 24.58 7.96
CA ASN A 14 -0.73 24.97 9.37
C ASN A 14 -0.81 23.75 10.31
N LEU A 15 -1.61 22.74 9.97
CA LEU A 15 -1.65 21.48 10.72
C LEU A 15 -0.32 20.73 10.67
N LYS A 16 0.33 20.70 9.50
CA LYS A 16 1.64 20.06 9.31
C LYS A 16 2.74 20.73 10.14
N LYS A 17 2.70 22.06 10.31
CA LYS A 17 3.63 22.79 11.21
C LYS A 17 3.43 22.46 12.69
N LYS A 18 2.18 22.28 13.13
CA LYS A 18 1.86 21.94 14.53
C LYS A 18 2.27 20.51 14.91
N THR A 19 2.43 19.63 13.92
CA THR A 19 2.77 18.22 14.12
C THR A 19 3.98 17.88 13.24
N PRO A 20 5.23 18.12 13.69
CA PRO A 20 6.45 17.85 12.92
C PRO A 20 6.79 16.35 12.88
N VAL A 21 5.77 15.54 12.66
CA VAL A 21 5.84 14.09 12.52
C VAL A 21 5.53 13.77 11.07
N LYS A 22 6.33 12.90 10.48
CA LYS A 22 6.07 12.34 9.16
C LYS A 22 4.96 11.30 9.27
N MET A 23 3.74 11.78 9.51
CA MET A 23 2.56 10.95 9.72
C MET A 23 2.38 9.93 8.60
N GLU A 24 2.53 10.37 7.34
CA GLU A 24 2.42 9.51 6.16
C GLU A 24 3.41 8.32 6.19
N GLU A 25 4.66 8.54 6.61
CA GLU A 25 5.65 7.46 6.70
C GLU A 25 5.33 6.48 7.83
N LEU A 26 4.90 6.99 8.98
CA LEU A 26 4.62 6.16 10.16
C LEU A 26 3.32 5.38 9.99
N THR A 27 2.25 6.01 9.48
CA THR A 27 0.97 5.33 9.29
C THR A 27 0.95 4.39 8.08
N ALA A 28 2.00 4.42 7.25
CA ALA A 28 2.22 3.39 6.25
C ALA A 28 2.63 2.05 6.88
N VAL A 29 3.17 2.05 8.11
CA VAL A 29 3.46 0.82 8.86
C VAL A 29 2.13 0.22 9.29
N GLU A 30 1.90 -1.03 8.88
CA GLU A 30 0.68 -1.74 9.22
C GLU A 30 0.49 -1.81 10.75
N GLY A 31 -0.74 -1.56 11.20
CA GLY A 31 -1.06 -1.53 12.63
C GLY A 31 -0.64 -0.24 13.37
N LEU A 32 -0.02 0.73 12.69
CA LEU A 32 0.40 2.01 13.28
C LEU A 32 -0.50 3.19 12.86
N GLY A 33 -1.71 3.25 13.43
CA GLY A 33 -2.64 4.37 13.18
C GLY A 33 -2.26 5.68 13.90
N PRO A 34 -2.91 6.82 13.55
CA PRO A 34 -2.60 8.14 14.10
C PRO A 34 -2.59 8.23 15.64
N LYS A 35 -3.46 7.47 16.32
CA LYS A 35 -3.50 7.41 17.80
C LYS A 35 -2.22 6.82 18.38
N ARG A 36 -1.73 5.70 17.81
CA ARG A 36 -0.47 5.07 18.24
C ARG A 36 0.73 5.94 17.91
N VAL A 37 0.74 6.56 16.71
CA VAL A 37 1.78 7.53 16.33
C VAL A 37 1.85 8.69 17.34
N LYS A 38 0.70 9.23 17.77
CA LYS A 38 0.66 10.27 18.81
C LYS A 38 1.35 9.83 20.10
N VAL A 39 1.06 8.62 20.59
CA VAL A 39 1.69 8.08 21.81
C VAL A 39 3.20 7.94 21.63
N LEU A 40 3.65 7.36 20.51
CA LEU A 40 5.07 7.18 20.19
C LEU A 40 5.81 8.52 20.08
N TYR A 41 5.19 9.54 19.48
CA TYR A 41 5.74 10.88 19.43
C TYR A 41 5.84 11.51 20.83
N GLN A 42 4.78 11.43 21.63
CA GLN A 42 4.74 12.04 22.96
C GLN A 42 5.67 11.36 23.97
N LYS A 43 5.81 10.04 23.91
CA LYS A 43 6.58 9.26 24.89
C LYS A 43 8.04 9.04 24.50
N LEU A 44 8.29 8.84 23.21
CA LEU A 44 9.63 8.48 22.70
C LEU A 44 10.21 9.50 21.71
N GLY A 45 9.47 10.56 21.37
CA GLY A 45 9.94 11.58 20.43
C GLY A 45 10.03 11.08 18.99
N ILE A 46 9.39 9.96 18.64
CA ILE A 46 9.46 9.35 17.31
C ILE A 46 8.79 10.25 16.28
N ARG A 47 9.55 10.74 15.28
CA ARG A 47 9.04 11.66 14.25
C ARG A 47 9.00 11.06 12.86
N ASN A 48 9.72 9.98 12.61
CA ASN A 48 9.87 9.39 11.28
C ASN A 48 10.16 7.88 11.38
N LEU A 49 10.18 7.19 10.22
CA LEU A 49 10.38 5.73 10.15
C LEU A 49 11.71 5.27 10.76
N LYS A 50 12.77 6.08 10.66
CA LYS A 50 14.11 5.77 11.19
C LYS A 50 14.11 5.78 12.72
N ASP A 51 13.45 6.77 13.32
CA ASP A 51 13.29 6.85 14.78
C ASP A 51 12.47 5.66 15.29
N LEU A 52 11.38 5.33 14.59
CA LEU A 52 10.51 4.20 14.92
C LEU A 52 11.29 2.88 14.91
N GLU A 53 12.05 2.62 13.85
CA GLU A 53 12.85 1.40 13.73
C GLU A 53 13.91 1.30 14.84
N LYS A 54 14.59 2.41 15.16
CA LYS A 54 15.59 2.46 16.23
C LYS A 54 14.95 2.15 17.59
N ALA A 55 13.78 2.72 17.88
CA ALA A 55 13.08 2.51 19.13
C ALA A 55 12.56 1.06 19.26
N ALA A 56 12.01 0.51 18.18
CA ALA A 56 11.53 -0.88 18.14
C ALA A 56 12.66 -1.89 18.32
N LYS A 57 13.82 -1.69 17.65
CA LYS A 57 15.01 -2.55 17.82
C LYS A 57 15.62 -2.48 19.22
N ALA A 58 15.41 -1.38 19.93
CA ALA A 58 15.88 -1.19 21.29
C ALA A 58 14.86 -1.63 22.34
N HIS A 59 13.76 -2.31 21.95
CA HIS A 59 12.67 -2.76 22.83
C HIS A 59 12.06 -1.64 23.68
N LYS A 60 12.01 -0.41 23.15
CA LYS A 60 11.45 0.75 23.85
C LYS A 60 9.96 0.94 23.62
N ILE A 61 9.35 0.22 22.66
CA ILE A 61 7.94 0.38 22.30
C ILE A 61 7.07 -0.58 23.11
N ALA A 62 7.46 -1.85 23.22
CA ALA A 62 6.71 -2.87 23.95
C ALA A 62 6.33 -2.48 25.41
N PRO A 63 7.17 -1.76 26.17
CA PRO A 63 6.82 -1.35 27.54
C PRO A 63 5.76 -0.23 27.63
N LEU A 64 5.38 0.41 26.53
CA LEU A 64 4.40 1.50 26.56
C LEU A 64 2.97 0.96 26.70
N PHE A 65 2.15 1.65 27.49
CA PHE A 65 0.73 1.31 27.63
C PHE A 65 0.01 1.25 26.26
N GLY A 66 -0.65 0.13 25.98
CA GLY A 66 -1.32 -0.13 24.70
C GLY A 66 -0.42 -0.70 23.59
N PHE A 67 0.83 -1.02 23.93
CA PHE A 67 1.78 -1.77 23.12
C PHE A 67 2.17 -3.06 23.87
N ASP A 68 2.55 -4.07 23.10
CA ASP A 68 3.04 -5.37 23.58
C ASP A 68 4.16 -5.86 22.65
N GLU A 69 4.84 -6.95 23.02
CA GLU A 69 5.93 -7.52 22.22
C GLU A 69 5.45 -7.90 20.80
N LYS A 70 4.21 -8.39 20.70
CA LYS A 70 3.59 -8.73 19.41
C LYS A 70 3.44 -7.49 18.52
N THR A 71 2.97 -6.37 19.06
CA THR A 71 2.80 -5.11 18.35
C THR A 71 4.17 -4.57 17.92
N GLU A 72 5.19 -4.63 18.77
CA GLU A 72 6.55 -4.20 18.42
C GLU A 72 7.14 -5.07 17.30
N LYS A 73 6.96 -6.39 17.36
CA LYS A 73 7.34 -7.31 16.28
C LYS A 73 6.63 -6.99 14.98
N ASN A 74 5.31 -6.77 15.02
CA ASN A 74 4.53 -6.38 13.84
C ASN A 74 5.00 -5.04 13.26
N ILE A 75 5.40 -4.08 14.10
CA ILE A 75 5.99 -2.81 13.66
C ILE A 75 7.29 -3.07 12.90
N LEU A 76 8.19 -3.91 13.44
CA LEU A 76 9.45 -4.25 12.77
C LEU A 76 9.23 -4.96 11.43
N GLU A 77 8.30 -5.90 11.38
CA GLU A 77 7.90 -6.59 10.14
C GLU A 77 7.30 -5.62 9.12
N GLY A 78 6.42 -4.72 9.56
CA GLY A 78 5.82 -3.68 8.72
C GLY A 78 6.87 -2.70 8.18
N ILE A 79 7.87 -2.31 8.97
CA ILE A 79 9.00 -1.49 8.51
C ILE A 79 9.82 -2.25 7.46
N ALA A 80 10.15 -3.52 7.71
CA ALA A 80 10.88 -4.34 6.76
C ALA A 80 10.11 -4.54 5.44
N PHE A 81 8.79 -4.69 5.53
CA PHE A 81 7.91 -4.74 4.37
C PHE A 81 7.93 -3.42 3.59
N LEU A 82 7.80 -2.27 4.25
CA LEU A 82 7.88 -0.96 3.60
C LEU A 82 9.22 -0.72 2.91
N LYS A 83 10.32 -1.17 3.52
CA LYS A 83 11.66 -1.09 2.92
C LYS A 83 11.78 -1.97 1.67
N ARG A 84 11.21 -3.17 1.70
CA ARG A 84 11.15 -4.07 0.52
C ARG A 84 10.26 -3.51 -0.58
N SER A 85 9.17 -2.84 -0.22
CA SER A 85 8.23 -2.25 -1.18
C SER A 85 8.69 -0.90 -1.76
N LYS A 86 9.91 -0.42 -1.49
CA LYS A 86 10.43 0.86 -2.02
C LYS A 86 10.85 0.81 -3.50
N GLY A 87 9.98 0.23 -4.31
CA GLY A 87 9.48 0.98 -5.45
C GLY A 87 9.41 0.20 -6.74
N ARG A 88 10.24 -0.85 -6.89
CA ARG A 88 10.30 -1.59 -8.15
C ARG A 88 10.72 -3.04 -7.94
N PHE A 89 10.15 -3.93 -8.75
CA PHE A 89 10.37 -5.37 -8.75
C PHE A 89 10.93 -5.79 -10.11
N LEU A 90 11.75 -6.84 -10.17
CA LEU A 90 12.26 -7.31 -11.46
C LEU A 90 11.12 -7.88 -12.31
N LEU A 91 11.11 -7.60 -13.61
CA LEU A 91 10.11 -8.15 -14.52
C LEU A 91 10.07 -9.68 -14.47
N GLY A 92 11.23 -10.33 -14.37
CA GLY A 92 11.33 -11.79 -14.28
C GLY A 92 10.62 -12.37 -13.06
N GLU A 93 10.56 -11.63 -11.94
CA GLU A 93 9.87 -12.04 -10.72
C GLU A 93 8.35 -11.81 -10.82
N ILE A 94 7.95 -10.70 -11.44
CA ILE A 94 6.54 -10.28 -11.51
C ILE A 94 5.78 -10.97 -12.64
N LEU A 95 6.40 -11.16 -13.80
CA LEU A 95 5.73 -11.64 -15.01
C LEU A 95 5.00 -12.98 -14.84
N PRO A 96 5.54 -14.00 -14.13
CA PRO A 96 4.80 -15.23 -13.84
C PRO A 96 3.49 -14.97 -13.08
N ILE A 97 3.53 -14.08 -12.08
CA ILE A 97 2.37 -13.73 -11.26
C ILE A 97 1.34 -12.95 -12.08
N VAL A 98 1.79 -12.05 -12.96
CA VAL A 98 0.90 -11.34 -13.89
C VAL A 98 0.19 -12.33 -14.81
N LYS A 99 0.91 -13.30 -15.37
CA LYS A 99 0.32 -14.32 -16.26
C LYS A 99 -0.70 -15.18 -15.53
N GLU A 100 -0.41 -15.60 -14.30
CA GLU A 100 -1.36 -16.36 -13.49
C GLU A 100 -2.63 -15.55 -13.21
N THR A 101 -2.50 -14.29 -12.76
CA THR A 101 -3.65 -13.41 -12.51
C THR A 101 -4.43 -13.11 -13.79
N TYR A 102 -3.74 -12.93 -14.92
CA TYR A 102 -4.36 -12.73 -16.23
C TYR A 102 -5.25 -13.92 -16.60
N GLU A 103 -4.77 -15.16 -16.48
CA GLU A 103 -5.56 -16.36 -16.81
C GLU A 103 -6.78 -16.51 -15.90
N LYS A 104 -6.63 -16.25 -14.59
CA LYS A 104 -7.76 -16.25 -13.64
C LYS A 104 -8.82 -15.24 -14.03
N LEU A 105 -8.43 -14.00 -14.32
CA LEU A 105 -9.36 -12.95 -14.72
C LEU A 105 -10.01 -13.26 -16.08
N LYS A 106 -9.22 -13.65 -17.07
CA LYS A 106 -9.69 -14.00 -18.42
C LYS A 106 -10.73 -15.11 -18.42
N SER A 107 -10.71 -16.01 -17.44
CA SER A 107 -11.70 -17.09 -17.31
C SER A 107 -13.10 -16.62 -16.87
N LEU A 108 -13.25 -15.37 -16.41
CA LEU A 108 -14.55 -14.82 -16.03
C LEU A 108 -15.40 -14.53 -17.27
N LYS A 109 -16.62 -15.06 -17.29
CA LYS A 109 -17.61 -14.80 -18.36
C LYS A 109 -17.98 -13.31 -18.49
N GLU A 110 -17.82 -12.54 -17.42
CA GLU A 110 -18.07 -11.10 -17.40
C GLU A 110 -17.01 -10.30 -18.15
N ILE A 111 -15.83 -10.87 -18.43
CA ILE A 111 -14.75 -10.22 -19.16
C ILE A 111 -14.86 -10.54 -20.65
N GLU A 112 -15.06 -9.51 -21.46
CA GLU A 112 -14.99 -9.62 -22.93
C GLU A 112 -13.53 -9.63 -23.39
N LYS A 113 -12.70 -8.77 -22.79
CA LYS A 113 -11.28 -8.64 -23.11
C LYS A 113 -10.50 -8.15 -21.90
N ILE A 114 -9.27 -8.65 -21.76
CA ILE A 114 -8.33 -8.20 -20.74
C ILE A 114 -6.93 -8.05 -21.35
N SER A 115 -6.16 -7.09 -20.85
CA SER A 115 -4.74 -6.93 -21.17
C SER A 115 -3.96 -6.46 -19.95
N PRO A 116 -2.77 -7.00 -19.69
CA PRO A 116 -1.78 -6.30 -18.90
C PRO A 116 -1.48 -4.94 -19.53
N ALA A 117 -1.31 -3.92 -18.71
CA ALA A 117 -1.04 -2.55 -19.12
C ALA A 117 0.25 -2.05 -18.45
N GLY A 118 0.40 -0.73 -18.36
CA GLY A 118 1.46 -0.13 -17.56
C GLY A 118 2.88 -0.54 -17.97
N SER A 119 3.75 -0.60 -16.97
CA SER A 119 5.17 -0.93 -17.15
C SER A 119 5.41 -2.39 -17.58
N VAL A 120 4.52 -3.30 -17.17
CA VAL A 120 4.55 -4.71 -17.55
C VAL A 120 4.38 -4.87 -19.06
N ARG A 121 3.36 -4.24 -19.65
CA ARG A 121 3.11 -4.28 -21.11
C ARG A 121 4.30 -3.76 -21.94
N ARG A 122 5.06 -2.81 -21.40
CA ARG A 122 6.22 -2.22 -22.07
C ARG A 122 7.51 -2.99 -21.83
N MET A 123 7.45 -4.15 -21.18
CA MET A 123 8.61 -4.99 -20.85
C MET A 123 9.73 -4.21 -20.14
N LYS A 124 9.36 -3.26 -19.27
CA LYS A 124 10.36 -2.55 -18.47
C LYS A 124 11.06 -3.56 -17.55
N GLU A 125 12.39 -3.48 -17.45
CA GLU A 125 13.21 -4.37 -16.61
C GLU A 125 12.74 -4.43 -15.15
N THR A 126 12.19 -3.31 -14.69
CA THR A 126 11.64 -3.17 -13.35
C THR A 126 10.19 -2.69 -13.42
N ILE A 127 9.35 -3.14 -12.48
CA ILE A 127 7.90 -2.94 -12.43
C ILE A 127 7.54 -2.27 -11.11
N GLY A 128 6.76 -1.19 -11.15
CA GLY A 128 6.29 -0.52 -9.92
C GLY A 128 5.09 -1.26 -9.35
N ASP A 129 3.99 -1.17 -10.08
CA ASP A 129 2.72 -1.86 -9.91
C ASP A 129 2.36 -2.64 -11.18
N VAL A 130 1.40 -3.55 -11.03
CA VAL A 130 0.82 -4.30 -12.14
C VAL A 130 -0.53 -3.69 -12.49
N ASP A 131 -0.68 -3.25 -13.73
CA ASP A 131 -1.95 -2.73 -14.24
C ASP A 131 -2.64 -3.77 -15.14
N PHE A 132 -3.95 -3.96 -14.95
CA PHE A 132 -4.83 -4.64 -15.87
C PHE A 132 -5.89 -3.69 -16.42
N LEU A 133 -6.17 -3.80 -17.71
CA LEU A 133 -7.30 -3.13 -18.37
C LEU A 133 -8.30 -4.19 -18.84
N VAL A 134 -9.57 -3.99 -18.53
CA VAL A 134 -10.66 -4.92 -18.80
C VAL A 134 -11.79 -4.23 -19.56
N ILE A 135 -12.40 -4.96 -20.49
CA ILE A 135 -13.68 -4.63 -21.11
C ILE A 135 -14.73 -5.56 -20.52
N SER A 136 -15.74 -5.00 -19.85
CA SER A 136 -16.83 -5.73 -19.25
C SER A 136 -18.13 -4.91 -19.25
N LYS A 137 -19.26 -5.58 -19.48
CA LYS A 137 -20.59 -5.00 -19.28
C LYS A 137 -21.05 -5.08 -17.81
N ASN A 138 -20.36 -5.89 -16.99
CA ASN A 138 -20.67 -6.14 -15.58
C ASN A 138 -19.43 -5.88 -14.69
N PRO A 139 -18.88 -4.65 -14.67
CA PRO A 139 -17.58 -4.39 -14.04
C PRO A 139 -17.59 -4.64 -12.53
N GLU A 140 -18.71 -4.46 -11.82
CA GLU A 140 -18.80 -4.73 -10.38
C GLU A 140 -18.42 -6.16 -10.02
N LYS A 141 -18.90 -7.16 -10.78
CA LYS A 141 -18.56 -8.57 -10.57
C LYS A 141 -17.07 -8.85 -10.81
N VAL A 142 -16.47 -8.15 -11.77
CA VAL A 142 -15.03 -8.24 -12.04
C VAL A 142 -14.25 -7.66 -10.86
N MET A 143 -14.68 -6.51 -10.34
CA MET A 143 -14.06 -5.87 -9.17
C MET A 143 -14.19 -6.74 -7.92
N ASP A 144 -15.35 -7.36 -7.68
CA ASP A 144 -15.61 -8.31 -6.60
C ASP A 144 -14.64 -9.50 -6.65
N PHE A 145 -14.52 -10.12 -7.82
CA PHE A 145 -13.59 -11.23 -8.02
C PHE A 145 -12.13 -10.79 -7.82
N PHE A 146 -11.73 -9.67 -8.40
CA PHE A 146 -10.36 -9.16 -8.31
C PHE A 146 -9.93 -8.94 -6.85
N VAL A 147 -10.78 -8.35 -6.01
CA VAL A 147 -10.47 -8.14 -4.59
C VAL A 147 -10.58 -9.41 -3.74
N SER A 148 -11.02 -10.52 -4.32
CA SER A 148 -11.11 -11.85 -3.67
C SER A 148 -9.93 -12.77 -4.00
N LEU A 149 -9.00 -12.33 -4.86
CA LEU A 149 -7.85 -13.14 -5.28
C LEU A 149 -7.00 -13.59 -4.07
N PRO A 150 -6.45 -14.82 -4.09
CA PRO A 150 -5.60 -15.31 -3.03
C PRO A 150 -4.31 -14.49 -2.92
N GLY A 151 -3.82 -14.30 -1.70
CA GLY A 151 -2.57 -13.59 -1.44
C GLY A 151 -2.69 -12.07 -1.34
N ILE A 152 -3.91 -11.51 -1.36
CA ILE A 152 -4.16 -10.11 -0.99
C ILE A 152 -3.92 -9.92 0.50
N VAL A 153 -3.17 -8.88 0.85
CA VAL A 153 -2.96 -8.45 2.25
C VAL A 153 -3.68 -7.15 2.58
N LYS A 154 -4.02 -6.34 1.57
CA LYS A 154 -4.78 -5.11 1.76
C LYS A 154 -5.53 -4.70 0.49
N ILE A 155 -6.73 -4.18 0.66
CA ILE A 155 -7.49 -3.51 -0.41
C ILE A 155 -7.28 -2.00 -0.21
N TRP A 156 -6.64 -1.33 -1.17
CA TRP A 156 -6.44 0.13 -1.12
C TRP A 156 -7.71 0.88 -1.47
N GLY A 157 -8.48 0.34 -2.42
CA GLY A 157 -9.76 0.88 -2.82
C GLY A 157 -10.48 -0.08 -3.76
N LYS A 158 -11.82 -0.06 -3.68
CA LYS A 158 -12.72 -0.79 -4.56
C LYS A 158 -13.81 0.17 -5.02
N GLY A 159 -13.78 0.52 -6.29
CA GLY A 159 -14.81 1.30 -6.97
C GLY A 159 -15.49 0.49 -8.06
N SER A 160 -16.49 1.07 -8.71
CA SER A 160 -17.24 0.41 -9.79
C SER A 160 -16.40 0.15 -11.05
N THR A 161 -15.39 0.99 -11.31
CA THR A 161 -14.54 0.93 -12.52
C THR A 161 -13.04 0.94 -12.23
N LYS A 162 -12.65 0.89 -10.96
CA LYS A 162 -11.25 0.73 -10.57
C LYS A 162 -11.16 0.03 -9.21
N SER A 163 -10.28 -0.93 -9.09
CA SER A 163 -9.86 -1.48 -7.79
C SER A 163 -8.34 -1.56 -7.70
N SER A 164 -7.82 -1.45 -6.48
CA SER A 164 -6.39 -1.47 -6.16
C SER A 164 -6.15 -2.34 -4.94
N ILE A 165 -5.24 -3.31 -5.06
CA ILE A 165 -4.91 -4.30 -4.03
C ILE A 165 -3.40 -4.38 -3.79
N ARG A 166 -3.01 -4.72 -2.57
CA ARG A 166 -1.63 -5.06 -2.19
C ARG A 166 -1.52 -6.57 -2.06
N MET A 167 -0.54 -7.15 -2.75
CA MET A 167 -0.23 -8.57 -2.68
C MET A 167 0.79 -8.86 -1.57
N LYS A 168 0.79 -10.08 -1.04
CA LYS A 168 1.76 -10.57 -0.04
C LYS A 168 3.22 -10.43 -0.50
N GLY A 169 3.45 -10.47 -1.81
CA GLY A 169 4.76 -10.21 -2.44
C GLY A 169 5.25 -8.77 -2.32
N GLY A 170 4.45 -7.85 -1.77
CA GLY A 170 4.86 -6.47 -1.49
C GLY A 170 4.63 -5.47 -2.63
N PHE A 171 4.10 -5.92 -3.77
CA PHE A 171 3.72 -5.08 -4.90
C PHE A 171 2.21 -4.86 -4.96
N ASP A 172 1.79 -3.84 -5.70
CA ASP A 172 0.39 -3.49 -5.91
C ASP A 172 -0.10 -4.01 -7.27
N MET A 173 -1.38 -4.37 -7.33
CA MET A 173 -2.10 -4.63 -8.57
C MET A 173 -3.30 -3.69 -8.67
N ASP A 174 -3.45 -3.08 -9.84
CA ASP A 174 -4.56 -2.22 -10.22
C ASP A 174 -5.34 -2.87 -11.37
N ILE A 175 -6.66 -2.77 -11.31
CA ILE A 175 -7.55 -3.15 -12.41
C ILE A 175 -8.46 -1.96 -12.76
N ARG A 176 -8.64 -1.73 -14.05
CA ARG A 176 -9.58 -0.77 -14.62
C ARG A 176 -10.46 -1.43 -15.67
#